data_AF-A0A963XTX3-F1
#
_entry.id   AF-A0A963XTX3-F1
#
_cell.length_a   1.000
_cell.length_b   1.000
_cell.length_c   1.000
_cell.angle_alpha   90.00
_cell.angle_beta   90.00
_cell.angle_gamma   90.00
#
_symmetry.space_group_name_H-M   'P 1'
#
loop_
_entity.id
_entity.type
_entity.pdbx_description
1 polymer ?
#
loop_
_entity_poly.entity_id
_entity_poly.type
_entity_poly.pdbx_seq_one_letter_code
_entity_poly.pdbx_strand_id
1 'polypeptide(L)' 'WPIDRIDPVLRALFRAAGAELLDPATPPKVVITEFVDVARAFFPDGREPKFVNAVLDHMAREARPEAF' A
#
# COMPACT_ATOMS: atom_id res chain seq x y z
N TRP A 1 6.88 10.82 -7.48
CA TRP A 1 8.21 10.17 -7.57
C TRP A 1 8.30 9.46 -8.90
N PRO A 2 9.40 9.55 -9.67
CA PRO A 2 9.52 8.81 -10.92
C PRO A 2 9.50 7.29 -10.64
N ILE A 3 8.66 6.57 -11.38
CA ILE A 3 8.24 5.17 -11.13
C ILE A 3 9.37 4.14 -11.29
N ASP A 4 10.41 4.52 -12.03
CA ASP A 4 11.63 3.77 -12.29
C ASP A 4 12.55 3.70 -11.06
N ARG A 5 12.46 4.65 -10.13
CA ARG A 5 13.28 4.72 -8.92
C ARG A 5 12.70 3.97 -7.71
N ILE A 6 11.48 3.44 -7.84
CA ILE A 6 10.86 2.63 -6.78
C ILE A 6 11.37 1.20 -6.92
N ASP A 7 11.77 0.60 -5.80
CA ASP A 7 12.12 -0.81 -5.72
C ASP A 7 11.05 -1.67 -6.43
N PRO A 8 11.45 -2.64 -7.27
CA PRO A 8 10.49 -3.43 -8.05
C PRO A 8 9.45 -4.17 -7.19
N VAL A 9 9.80 -4.62 -5.98
CA VAL A 9 8.87 -5.27 -5.04
C VAL A 9 7.86 -4.26 -4.53
N LEU A 10 8.31 -3.08 -4.07
CA LEU A 10 7.41 -2.01 -3.63
C LEU A 10 6.49 -1.55 -4.75
N ARG A 11 7.00 -1.46 -5.98
CA ARG A 11 6.19 -1.08 -7.14
C ARG A 11 5.12 -2.13 -7.46
N ALA A 12 5.44 -3.42 -7.34
CA ALA A 12 4.45 -4.49 -7.47
C ALA A 12 3.41 -4.43 -6.34
N LEU A 13 3.87 -4.23 -5.11
CA LEU A 13 3.05 -4.08 -3.92
C LEU A 13 2.03 -2.94 -4.08
N PHE A 14 2.46 -1.74 -4.50
CA PHE A 14 1.54 -0.61 -4.68
C PHE A 14 0.52 -0.83 -5.79
N ARG A 15 0.86 -1.59 -6.84
CA ARG A 15 -0.12 -1.93 -7.88
C ARG A 15 -1.18 -2.91 -7.36
N ALA A 16 -0.76 -3.91 -6.61
CA ALA A 16 -1.69 -4.88 -6.01
C ALA A 16 -2.59 -4.21 -4.96
N ALA A 17 -2.01 -3.45 -4.02
CA ALA A 17 -2.77 -2.71 -3.02
C ALA A 17 -3.71 -1.67 -3.66
N GLY A 18 -3.25 -0.97 -4.70
CA GLY A 18 -4.08 -0.03 -5.44
C GLY A 18 -5.29 -0.68 -6.11
N ALA A 19 -5.14 -1.91 -6.64
CA ALA A 19 -6.27 -2.65 -7.21
C ALA A 19 -7.30 -3.04 -6.12
N GLU A 20 -6.83 -3.54 -4.98
CA GLU A 20 -7.69 -3.91 -3.83
C GLU A 20 -8.41 -2.71 -3.22
N LEU A 21 -7.77 -1.52 -3.17
CA LEU A 21 -8.41 -0.29 -2.69
C LEU A 21 -9.60 0.17 -3.56
N LEU A 22 -9.63 -0.25 -4.84
CA LEU A 22 -10.73 0.05 -5.75
C LEU A 22 -11.89 -0.95 -5.63
N ASP A 23 -11.71 -2.07 -4.91
CA ASP A 23 -12.79 -3.01 -4.62
C ASP A 23 -13.68 -2.48 -3.48
N PRO A 24 -14.99 -2.25 -3.71
CA PRO A 24 -15.91 -1.79 -2.66
C PRO A 24 -16.11 -2.81 -1.54
N ALA A 25 -15.91 -4.11 -1.81
CA ALA A 25 -16.09 -5.18 -0.82
C ALA A 25 -14.94 -5.21 0.20
N THR A 26 -13.76 -4.72 -0.16
CA THR A 26 -12.58 -4.77 0.72
C THR A 26 -12.47 -3.49 1.57
N PRO A 27 -12.42 -3.58 2.90
CA PRO A 27 -12.22 -2.40 3.75
C PRO A 27 -10.81 -1.82 3.58
N PRO A 28 -10.63 -0.51 3.34
CA PRO A 28 -9.31 0.06 3.05
C PRO A 28 -8.27 -0.14 4.15
N LYS A 29 -8.70 -0.12 5.42
CA LYS A 29 -7.81 -0.40 6.57
C LYS A 29 -7.26 -1.82 6.57
N VAL A 30 -8.03 -2.78 6.06
CA VAL A 30 -7.57 -4.17 5.90
C VAL A 30 -6.51 -4.22 4.81
N VAL A 31 -6.77 -3.61 3.65
CA VAL A 31 -5.78 -3.52 2.55
C VAL A 31 -4.46 -2.95 3.07
N ILE A 32 -4.49 -1.81 3.77
CA ILE A 32 -3.28 -1.18 4.32
C ILE A 32 -2.55 -2.14 5.27
N THR A 33 -3.27 -2.77 6.21
CA THR A 33 -2.68 -3.66 7.21
C THR A 33 -1.98 -4.86 6.56
N GLU A 34 -2.69 -5.57 5.67
CA GLU A 34 -2.16 -6.75 4.99
C GLU A 34 -0.95 -6.41 4.11
N PHE A 35 -1.00 -5.31 3.36
CA PHE A 35 0.12 -4.93 2.50
C PHE A 35 1.32 -4.35 3.26
N VAL A 36 1.11 -3.78 4.45
CA VAL A 36 2.23 -3.45 5.36
C VAL A 36 2.89 -4.72 5.90
N ASP A 37 2.13 -5.78 6.18
CA ASP A 37 2.67 -7.08 6.57
C ASP A 37 3.45 -7.76 5.43
N VAL A 38 2.94 -7.67 4.19
CA VAL A 38 3.70 -8.08 3.00
C VAL A 38 5.01 -7.30 2.91
N ALA A 39 5.00 -5.98 3.13
CA ALA A 39 6.23 -5.19 3.14
C ALA A 39 7.20 -5.64 4.23
N ARG A 40 6.73 -5.98 5.44
CA ARG A 40 7.58 -6.52 6.52
C ARG A 40 8.23 -7.86 6.13
N ALA A 41 7.50 -8.71 5.41
CA ALA A 41 8.02 -10.01 4.98
C ALA A 41 9.18 -9.88 3.97
N PHE A 42 9.14 -8.88 3.07
CA PHE A 42 10.20 -8.63 2.10
C PHE A 42 11.33 -7.73 2.64
N PHE A 43 11.04 -6.87 3.62
CA PHE A 43 11.96 -5.87 4.16
C PHE A 43 11.98 -5.91 5.70
N PRO A 44 12.46 -7.01 6.33
CA PRO A 44 12.33 -7.22 7.77
C PRO A 44 13.06 -6.19 8.63
N ASP A 45 14.24 -5.75 8.20
CA ASP A 45 15.07 -4.73 8.89
C ASP A 45 14.92 -3.33 8.28
N GLY A 46 13.93 -3.18 7.41
CA GLY A 46 13.71 -2.04 6.56
C GLY A 46 12.86 -0.92 7.16
N ARG A 47 12.91 0.26 6.52
CA ARG A 47 11.96 1.36 6.78
C ARG A 47 10.74 1.32 5.86
N GLU A 48 10.76 0.39 4.91
CA GLU A 48 9.78 0.16 3.87
C GLU A 48 8.37 -0.06 4.42
N PRO A 49 8.13 -0.83 5.50
CA PRO A 49 6.78 -0.98 6.06
C PRO A 49 6.14 0.35 6.48
N LYS A 50 6.92 1.28 7.05
CA LYS A 50 6.42 2.62 7.42
C LYS A 50 6.15 3.46 6.19
N PHE A 51 7.01 3.36 5.17
CA PHE A 51 6.81 4.05 3.90
C PHE A 51 5.55 3.55 3.18
N VAL A 52 5.36 2.24 3.11
CA VAL A 52 4.18 1.60 2.54
C VAL A 52 2.92 2.06 3.27
N ASN A 53 2.90 2.05 4.61
CA ASN A 53 1.76 2.54 5.38
C ASN A 53 1.38 3.98 4.98
N ALA A 54 2.36 4.89 4.95
CA ALA A 54 2.11 6.29 4.62
C ALA A 54 1.58 6.49 3.19
N VAL A 55 2.12 5.75 2.21
CA VAL A 55 1.68 5.83 0.81
C VAL A 55 0.27 5.25 0.65
N LEU A 56 0.00 4.09 1.27
CA LEU A 56 -1.32 3.47 1.17
C LEU A 56 -2.40 4.27 1.91
N ASP A 57 -2.09 4.89 3.05
CA ASP A 57 -3.01 5.83 3.72
C ASP A 57 -3.41 6.98 2.80
N HIS A 58 -2.44 7.55 2.07
CA HIS A 58 -2.71 8.61 1.11
C HIS A 58 -3.54 8.12 -0.08
N MET A 59 -3.16 7.00 -0.70
CA MET A 59 -3.91 6.40 -1.81
C MET A 59 -5.34 6.05 -1.42
N ALA A 60 -5.55 5.51 -0.22
CA ALA A 60 -6.86 5.08 0.25
C ALA A 60 -7.80 6.28 0.49
N ARG A 61 -7.27 7.40 0.99
CA ARG A 61 -8.03 8.67 1.12
C ARG A 61 -8.39 9.29 -0.23
N GLU A 62 -7.54 9.14 -1.25
CA GLU A 62 -7.83 9.62 -2.60
C GLU A 62 -8.83 8.71 -3.33
N ALA A 63 -8.73 7.39 -3.16
CA ALA A 63 -9.58 6.42 -3.83
C ALA A 63 -10.99 6.30 -3.21
N ARG A 64 -11.08 6.37 -1.88
CA ARG A 64 -12.33 6.17 -1.11
C ARG A 64 -12.44 7.11 0.09
N PRO A 65 -12.60 8.42 -0.14
CA PRO A 65 -12.70 9.41 0.94
C PRO A 65 -13.87 9.14 1.90
N GLU A 66 -14.96 8.55 1.43
CA GLU A 66 -16.15 8.22 2.24
C GLU A 66 -15.96 7.01 3.17
N ALA A 67 -14.88 6.24 3.00
CA ALA A 67 -14.59 5.05 3.80
C ALA A 67 -13.61 5.32 4.97
N PHE A 68 -13.21 6.58 5.17
CA PHE A 68 -12.25 7.01 6.20
C PHE A 68 -12.80 8.03 7.18
#